data_AF-A0A842VK85-F1
#
_entry.id   AF-A0A842VK85-F1
#
_cell.length_a   1.000
_cell.length_b   1.000
_cell.length_c   1.000
_cell.angle_alpha   90.00
_cell.angle_beta   90.00
_cell.angle_gamma   90.00
#
_symmetry.space_group_name_H-M   'P 1'
#
loop_
_entity.id
_entity.type
_entity.pdbx_description
1 polymer ?
#
loop_
_entity_poly.entity_id
_entity_poly.type
_entity_poly.pdbx_seq_one_letter_code
_entity_poly.pdbx_strand_id
1 'polypeptide(L)'
;MTSSIKEFKVNDYISVKLQNDHTVIYLDGKKFMQCSYLLIHKPSKIEGMGVINSIDEAADLLDKRLEHRDDKEEIEISPEEEFWGHCSNLQAWAENGYDTRLIHSNLAIPLLKKLTDIGDSKAKLVFKEEIARRIINVSEYNMIWYFFDEGYLDYLDDEERNSLFRELFIKATNDASLKFLDLLFANSVFNSLNTEERDYLFDRLIERINLGHFELKNQTLFEILEIETRTEFREQRIKIKELIKEKIIRHSNQLGNMLSEYLVFFSGDELEKMLWQTNFNKLYESDSEIRRIFNKNLKLIKKLKNINPKKYEFEKKFFFEALIRSYFKGKDTMLEDLEIILKYLQ
;
A
#
# COMPACT_ATOMS: atom_id res chain seq x y z
N MET A 1 -12.63 16.32 -45.36
CA MET A 1 -11.20 16.09 -45.63
C MET A 1 -10.76 14.94 -44.74
N THR A 2 -10.29 13.83 -45.30
CA THR A 2 -9.74 12.72 -44.52
C THR A 2 -8.42 13.18 -43.93
N SER A 3 -8.43 13.57 -42.65
CA SER A 3 -7.21 13.87 -41.89
C SER A 3 -6.26 12.67 -42.00
N SER A 4 -5.07 12.87 -42.58
CA SER A 4 -4.08 11.81 -42.67
C SER A 4 -3.56 11.53 -41.27
N ILE A 5 -3.74 10.30 -40.79
CA ILE A 5 -3.22 9.86 -39.49
C ILE A 5 -1.70 10.09 -39.49
N LYS A 6 -1.22 10.97 -38.60
CA LYS A 6 0.22 11.11 -38.34
C LYS A 6 0.60 10.06 -37.30
N GLU A 7 1.60 9.25 -37.60
CA GLU A 7 2.13 8.23 -36.69
C GLU A 7 3.64 8.44 -36.51
N PHE A 8 4.08 8.35 -35.28
CA PHE A 8 5.48 8.41 -34.89
C PHE A 8 5.84 7.15 -34.09
N LYS A 9 6.83 6.39 -34.56
CA LYS A 9 7.32 5.20 -33.86
C LYS A 9 8.46 5.61 -32.93
N VAL A 10 8.23 5.49 -31.62
CA VAL A 10 9.22 5.81 -30.58
C VAL A 10 10.25 4.69 -30.47
N ASN A 11 9.80 3.44 -30.39
CA ASN A 11 10.63 2.24 -30.43
C ASN A 11 9.80 1.04 -30.92
N ASP A 12 10.30 -0.19 -30.77
CA ASP A 12 9.59 -1.38 -31.24
C ASP A 12 8.26 -1.66 -30.52
N TYR A 13 8.10 -1.19 -29.29
CA TYR A 13 6.88 -1.39 -28.51
C TYR A 13 5.97 -0.17 -28.49
N ILE A 14 6.50 1.04 -28.68
CA ILE A 14 5.77 2.30 -28.47
C ILE A 14 5.59 3.04 -29.80
N SER A 15 4.34 3.39 -30.12
CA SER A 15 4.05 4.39 -31.15
C SER A 15 3.04 5.43 -30.66
N VAL A 16 3.08 6.62 -31.26
CA VAL A 16 2.19 7.74 -30.93
C VAL A 16 1.46 8.13 -32.21
N LYS A 17 0.15 8.32 -32.14
CA LYS A 17 -0.67 8.71 -33.30
C LYS A 17 -1.50 9.93 -32.99
N LEU A 18 -1.57 10.86 -33.93
CA LEU A 18 -2.54 11.96 -33.91
C LEU A 18 -3.80 11.49 -34.65
N GLN A 19 -4.91 11.36 -33.92
CA GLN A 19 -6.18 10.86 -34.43
C GLN A 19 -7.32 11.72 -33.89
N ASN A 20 -8.13 12.31 -34.79
CA ASN A 20 -9.23 13.20 -34.43
C ASN A 20 -8.79 14.32 -33.46
N ASP A 21 -7.70 15.00 -33.78
CA ASP A 21 -7.12 16.08 -32.97
C ASP A 21 -6.70 15.66 -31.54
N HIS A 22 -6.51 14.35 -31.32
CA HIS A 22 -6.00 13.80 -30.07
C HIS A 22 -4.73 12.99 -30.27
N THR A 23 -3.76 13.20 -29.39
CA THR A 23 -2.55 12.39 -29.31
C THR A 23 -2.83 11.12 -28.51
N VAL A 24 -2.59 9.95 -29.13
CA VAL A 24 -2.85 8.64 -28.52
C VAL A 24 -1.59 7.80 -28.55
N ILE A 25 -1.20 7.27 -27.39
CA ILE A 25 -0.07 6.35 -27.24
C ILE A 25 -0.56 4.92 -27.46
N TYR A 26 0.26 4.14 -28.17
CA TYR A 26 0.05 2.72 -28.43
C TYR A 26 1.24 1.91 -27.90
N LEU A 27 0.93 0.80 -27.24
CA LEU A 27 1.89 -0.20 -26.78
C LEU A 27 1.59 -1.53 -27.47
N ASP A 28 2.54 -2.03 -28.28
CA ASP A 28 2.36 -3.24 -29.10
C ASP A 28 1.05 -3.21 -29.91
N GLY A 29 0.79 -2.05 -30.54
CA GLY A 29 -0.43 -1.81 -31.33
C GLY A 29 -1.72 -1.63 -30.52
N LYS A 30 -1.70 -1.71 -29.19
CA LYS A 30 -2.88 -1.51 -28.32
C LYS A 30 -2.88 -0.10 -27.73
N LYS A 31 -4.06 0.55 -27.73
CA LYS A 31 -4.22 1.88 -27.12
C LYS A 31 -3.86 1.86 -25.64
N PHE A 32 -3.04 2.81 -25.23
CA PHE A 32 -2.70 3.06 -23.84
C PHE A 32 -3.51 4.28 -23.35
N MET A 33 -4.41 4.05 -22.40
CA MET A 33 -5.50 4.98 -22.05
C MET A 33 -5.20 5.87 -20.83
N GLN A 34 -3.96 5.90 -20.35
CA GLN A 34 -3.60 6.67 -19.16
C GLN A 34 -3.21 8.11 -19.54
N CYS A 35 -3.63 9.08 -18.72
CA CYS A 35 -3.45 10.52 -18.98
C CYS A 35 -2.00 10.87 -19.35
N SER A 36 -1.81 11.32 -20.59
CA SER A 36 -0.56 11.91 -21.08
C SER A 36 -0.71 13.43 -21.05
N TYR A 37 -0.40 14.08 -19.93
CA TYR A 37 -0.35 15.54 -19.89
C TYR A 37 1.05 16.04 -20.26
N LEU A 38 1.16 17.04 -21.14
CA LEU A 38 2.42 17.67 -21.51
C LEU A 38 2.77 18.77 -20.48
N LEU A 39 3.66 18.48 -19.53
CA LEU A 39 3.97 19.38 -18.42
C LEU A 39 4.87 20.57 -18.78
N ILE A 40 5.74 20.45 -19.79
CA ILE A 40 6.73 21.48 -20.10
C ILE A 40 6.73 21.78 -21.60
N HIS A 41 6.15 22.92 -21.97
CA HIS A 41 6.12 23.40 -23.36
C HIS A 41 7.02 24.64 -23.60
N LYS A 42 7.54 25.30 -22.54
CA LYS A 42 8.45 26.47 -22.68
C LYS A 42 9.60 26.46 -21.65
N PRO A 43 10.83 26.04 -22.04
CA PRO A 43 12.02 26.09 -21.18
C PRO A 43 12.37 27.50 -20.69
N SER A 44 12.02 28.54 -21.46
CA SER A 44 12.33 29.94 -21.15
C SER A 44 11.64 30.49 -19.89
N LYS A 45 10.63 29.79 -19.34
CA LYS A 45 10.01 30.13 -18.04
C LYS A 45 10.69 29.48 -16.83
N ILE A 46 11.70 28.63 -17.07
CA ILE A 46 12.46 27.88 -16.06
C ILE A 46 13.80 28.58 -15.75
N GLU A 47 14.17 29.62 -16.49
CA GLU A 47 15.38 30.42 -16.22
C GLU A 47 15.35 31.01 -14.79
N GLY A 48 16.31 30.58 -13.96
CA GLY A 48 16.42 30.95 -12.55
C GLY A 48 15.93 29.91 -11.55
N MET A 49 15.43 28.75 -11.99
CA MET A 49 15.23 27.60 -11.12
C MET A 49 16.59 26.91 -10.87
N GLY A 50 16.83 26.46 -9.64
CA GLY A 50 18.01 25.67 -9.30
C GLY A 50 18.09 24.35 -10.10
N VAL A 51 19.00 23.45 -9.73
CA VAL A 51 19.08 22.13 -10.36
C VAL A 51 17.77 21.37 -10.12
N ILE A 52 16.95 21.23 -11.17
CA ILE A 52 15.73 20.41 -11.18
C ILE A 52 16.16 18.98 -11.54
N ASN A 53 15.83 18.01 -10.69
CA ASN A 53 16.25 16.62 -10.87
C ASN A 53 15.19 15.75 -11.57
N SER A 54 13.94 16.22 -11.71
CA SER A 54 12.87 15.50 -12.40
C SER A 54 11.74 16.42 -12.89
N ILE A 55 10.95 15.93 -13.85
CA ILE A 55 9.71 16.62 -14.27
C ILE A 55 8.67 16.67 -13.15
N ASP A 56 8.62 15.68 -12.26
CA ASP A 56 7.73 15.73 -11.07
C ASP A 56 8.11 16.93 -10.18
N GLU A 57 9.40 17.13 -9.91
CA GLU A 57 9.91 18.29 -9.13
C GLU A 57 9.61 19.62 -9.84
N ALA A 58 9.73 19.65 -11.17
CA ALA A 58 9.33 20.82 -11.95
C ALA A 58 7.82 21.11 -11.85
N ALA A 59 6.99 20.07 -11.90
CA ALA A 59 5.54 20.17 -11.80
C ALA A 59 5.12 20.76 -10.45
N ASP A 60 5.66 20.26 -9.35
CA ASP A 60 5.38 20.75 -7.99
C ASP A 60 5.78 22.22 -7.80
N LEU A 61 6.90 22.63 -8.41
CA LEU A 61 7.37 24.02 -8.36
C LEU A 61 6.54 24.96 -9.25
N LEU A 62 6.06 24.46 -10.39
CA LEU A 62 5.22 25.20 -11.31
C LEU A 62 3.79 25.37 -10.75
N ASP A 63 3.21 24.33 -10.17
CA ASP A 63 1.86 24.35 -9.61
C ASP A 63 1.75 25.39 -8.48
N LYS A 64 2.73 25.40 -7.56
CA LYS A 64 2.84 26.42 -6.49
C LYS A 64 3.00 27.86 -7.00
N ARG A 65 3.58 28.06 -8.18
CA ARG A 65 3.69 29.40 -8.81
C ARG A 65 2.43 29.79 -9.58
N LEU A 66 1.64 28.83 -10.03
CA LEU A 66 0.33 29.04 -10.66
C LEU A 66 -0.76 29.39 -9.63
N GLU A 67 -0.57 29.06 -8.34
CA GLU A 67 -1.44 29.50 -7.25
C GLU A 67 -1.34 31.01 -6.93
N HIS A 68 -0.36 31.74 -7.48
CA HIS A 68 -0.06 33.15 -7.11
C HIS A 68 -0.08 34.15 -8.26
N ARG A 69 -0.76 33.86 -9.38
CA ARG A 69 -0.98 34.85 -10.45
C ARG A 69 -2.38 34.75 -11.02
N ASP A 70 -3.11 35.87 -10.96
CA ASP A 70 -4.44 36.08 -11.53
C ASP A 70 -4.48 36.08 -13.08
N ASP A 71 -3.33 35.86 -13.74
CA ASP A 71 -3.21 35.88 -15.21
C ASP A 71 -2.96 34.46 -15.76
N LYS A 72 -4.00 33.62 -15.77
CA LYS A 72 -4.02 32.41 -16.60
C LYS A 72 -4.32 32.82 -18.04
N GLU A 73 -3.31 33.28 -18.77
CA GLU A 73 -3.32 33.11 -20.23
C GLU A 73 -3.23 31.61 -20.50
N GLU A 74 -4.39 30.98 -20.74
CA GLU A 74 -4.46 29.64 -21.31
C GLU A 74 -3.74 29.68 -22.66
N ILE A 75 -2.51 29.16 -22.69
CA ILE A 75 -1.77 29.00 -23.93
C ILE A 75 -2.47 27.88 -24.70
N GLU A 76 -3.21 28.27 -25.73
CA GLU A 76 -3.86 27.33 -26.66
C GLU A 76 -2.75 26.69 -27.52
N ILE A 77 -2.37 25.45 -27.19
CA ILE A 77 -1.41 24.65 -27.97
C ILE A 77 -2.20 23.91 -29.05
N SER A 78 -1.73 23.94 -30.30
CA SER A 78 -2.40 23.18 -31.36
C SER A 78 -2.23 21.67 -31.14
N PRO A 79 -3.19 20.83 -31.58
CA PRO A 79 -3.07 19.37 -31.50
C PRO A 79 -1.78 18.82 -32.13
N GLU A 80 -1.28 19.46 -33.19
CA GLU A 80 0.00 19.11 -33.79
C GLU A 80 1.21 19.42 -32.89
N GLU A 81 1.25 20.60 -32.27
CA GLU A 81 2.35 20.98 -31.38
C GLU A 81 2.38 20.09 -30.13
N GLU A 82 1.21 19.77 -29.58
CA GLU A 82 1.07 18.82 -28.48
C GLU A 82 1.58 17.42 -28.88
N PHE A 83 1.18 16.94 -30.07
CA PHE A 83 1.65 15.68 -30.63
C PHE A 83 3.18 15.64 -30.74
N TRP A 84 3.80 16.68 -31.30
CA TRP A 84 5.26 16.78 -31.42
C TRP A 84 5.95 16.82 -30.06
N GLY A 85 5.37 17.52 -29.09
CA GLY A 85 5.84 17.55 -27.71
C GLY A 85 5.84 16.15 -27.07
N HIS A 86 4.74 15.40 -27.20
CA HIS A 86 4.66 14.03 -26.69
C HIS A 86 5.63 13.08 -27.39
N CYS A 87 5.75 13.17 -28.71
CA CYS A 87 6.70 12.34 -29.47
C CYS A 87 8.13 12.56 -29.00
N SER A 88 8.53 13.83 -28.87
CA SER A 88 9.90 14.20 -28.45
C SER A 88 10.20 13.75 -27.02
N ASN A 89 9.25 13.92 -26.09
CA ASN A 89 9.41 13.50 -24.70
C ASN A 89 9.51 11.98 -24.57
N LEU A 90 8.63 11.23 -25.25
CA LEU A 90 8.65 9.77 -25.22
C LEU A 90 9.89 9.18 -25.92
N GLN A 91 10.34 9.81 -27.01
CA GLN A 91 11.59 9.45 -27.67
C GLN A 91 12.78 9.65 -26.72
N ALA A 92 12.92 10.84 -26.14
CA ALA A 92 14.00 11.12 -25.20
C ALA A 92 13.97 10.15 -24.00
N TRP A 93 12.79 9.87 -23.46
CA TRP A 93 12.60 8.89 -22.39
C TRP A 93 13.07 7.48 -22.79
N ALA A 94 12.66 6.98 -23.96
CA ALA A 94 13.04 5.65 -24.43
C ALA A 94 14.53 5.52 -24.75
N GLU A 95 15.11 6.55 -25.39
CA GLU A 95 16.53 6.60 -25.76
C GLU A 95 17.44 6.66 -24.52
N ASN A 96 17.02 7.36 -23.47
CA ASN A 96 17.73 7.42 -22.19
C ASN A 96 17.39 6.26 -21.25
N GLY A 97 16.93 5.15 -21.81
CA GLY A 97 16.71 3.92 -21.07
C GLY A 97 15.60 3.99 -20.03
N TYR A 98 14.51 4.65 -20.41
CA TYR A 98 13.30 4.76 -19.61
C TYR A 98 13.50 5.52 -18.29
N ASP A 99 14.46 6.44 -18.24
CA ASP A 99 14.73 7.29 -17.09
C ASP A 99 13.46 8.07 -16.68
N THR A 100 12.85 7.66 -15.56
CA THR A 100 11.57 8.20 -15.07
C THR A 100 11.63 9.66 -14.64
N ARG A 101 12.81 10.29 -14.66
CA ARG A 101 12.97 11.74 -14.44
C ARG A 101 12.60 12.57 -15.67
N LEU A 102 12.59 11.97 -16.87
CA LEU A 102 12.42 12.67 -18.16
C LEU A 102 10.96 12.81 -18.61
N ILE A 103 10.03 12.08 -18.01
CA ILE A 103 8.58 12.24 -18.18
C ILE A 103 7.91 12.11 -16.83
N HIS A 104 6.74 12.71 -16.67
CA HIS A 104 6.04 12.70 -15.38
C HIS A 104 5.69 11.28 -14.93
N SER A 105 5.78 11.03 -13.62
CA SER A 105 5.57 9.72 -13.00
C SER A 105 4.21 9.08 -13.30
N ASN A 106 3.14 9.88 -13.38
CA ASN A 106 1.79 9.42 -13.77
C ASN A 106 1.73 8.79 -15.17
N LEU A 107 2.74 9.04 -16.02
CA LEU A 107 2.91 8.40 -17.32
C LEU A 107 4.07 7.39 -17.32
N ALA A 108 5.20 7.72 -16.68
CA ALA A 108 6.39 6.87 -16.66
C ALA A 108 6.14 5.50 -16.03
N ILE A 109 5.57 5.48 -14.82
CA ILE A 109 5.37 4.24 -14.04
C ILE A 109 4.41 3.28 -14.74
N PRO A 110 3.25 3.73 -15.24
CA PRO A 110 2.31 2.82 -15.87
C PRO A 110 2.77 2.38 -17.27
N LEU A 111 3.53 3.20 -18.00
CA LEU A 111 4.20 2.76 -19.23
C LEU A 111 5.20 1.66 -18.94
N LEU A 112 6.07 1.83 -17.93
CA LEU A 112 7.01 0.79 -17.49
C LEU A 112 6.31 -0.51 -17.11
N LYS A 113 5.22 -0.43 -16.35
CA LYS A 113 4.39 -1.59 -15.99
C LYS A 113 3.90 -2.32 -17.23
N LYS A 114 3.31 -1.60 -18.20
CA LYS A 114 2.77 -2.20 -19.42
C LYS A 114 3.83 -2.76 -20.36
N LEU A 115 4.95 -2.08 -20.51
CA LEU A 115 6.09 -2.59 -21.29
C LEU A 115 6.66 -3.87 -20.65
N THR A 116 6.72 -3.91 -19.32
CA THR A 116 7.10 -5.12 -18.56
C THR A 116 6.12 -6.26 -18.83
N ASP A 117 4.81 -5.99 -18.80
CA ASP A 117 3.75 -6.99 -19.09
C ASP A 117 3.85 -7.56 -20.51
N ILE A 118 4.28 -6.74 -21.47
CA ILE A 118 4.46 -7.12 -22.88
C ILE A 118 5.79 -7.87 -23.11
N GLY A 119 6.72 -7.82 -22.16
CA GLY A 119 7.97 -8.58 -22.18
C GLY A 119 9.21 -7.77 -22.56
N ASP A 120 9.17 -6.43 -22.54
CA ASP A 120 10.37 -5.60 -22.68
C ASP A 120 11.28 -5.80 -21.45
N SER A 121 12.41 -6.48 -21.65
CA SER A 121 13.37 -6.81 -20.58
C SER A 121 14.05 -5.58 -19.99
N LYS A 122 14.26 -4.53 -20.80
CA LYS A 122 14.84 -3.26 -20.34
C LYS A 122 13.84 -2.52 -19.47
N ALA A 123 12.58 -2.45 -19.90
CA ALA A 123 11.52 -1.86 -19.09
C ALA A 123 11.32 -2.61 -17.78
N LYS A 124 11.37 -3.96 -17.81
CA LYS A 124 11.27 -4.79 -16.60
C LYS A 124 12.33 -4.43 -15.56
N LEU A 125 13.59 -4.31 -15.98
CA LEU A 125 14.69 -3.96 -15.08
C LEU A 125 14.45 -2.58 -14.43
N VAL A 126 14.20 -1.57 -15.27
CA VAL A 126 13.96 -0.19 -14.81
C VAL A 126 12.74 -0.11 -13.90
N PHE A 127 11.68 -0.86 -14.21
CA PHE A 127 10.46 -0.88 -13.41
C PHE A 127 10.69 -1.44 -12.01
N LYS A 128 11.43 -2.55 -11.88
CA LYS A 128 11.77 -3.12 -10.58
C LYS A 128 12.58 -2.15 -9.72
N GLU A 129 13.61 -1.53 -10.32
CA GLU A 129 14.44 -0.52 -9.65
C GLU A 129 13.60 0.67 -9.19
N GLU A 130 12.66 1.12 -10.03
CA GLU A 130 11.80 2.24 -9.72
C GLU A 130 10.80 1.94 -8.60
N ILE A 131 10.24 0.73 -8.55
CA ILE A 131 9.41 0.26 -7.42
C ILE A 131 10.22 0.32 -6.13
N ALA A 132 11.43 -0.28 -6.13
CA ALA A 132 12.29 -0.30 -4.94
C ALA A 132 12.68 1.12 -4.52
N ARG A 133 13.14 1.95 -5.47
CA ARG A 133 13.54 3.34 -5.24
C ARG A 133 12.40 4.17 -4.65
N ARG A 134 11.19 4.06 -5.18
CA ARG A 134 10.02 4.80 -4.67
C ARG A 134 9.66 4.33 -3.28
N ILE A 135 9.52 3.02 -3.07
CA ILE A 135 9.16 2.47 -1.75
C ILE A 135 10.18 2.86 -0.68
N ILE A 136 11.48 2.79 -0.98
CA ILE A 136 12.55 3.13 -0.02
C ILE A 136 12.60 4.64 0.25
N ASN A 137 12.45 5.49 -0.78
CA ASN A 137 12.66 6.93 -0.62
C ASN A 137 11.41 7.70 -0.18
N VAL A 138 10.22 7.12 -0.34
CA VAL A 138 8.96 7.76 0.07
C VAL A 138 8.90 7.89 1.60
N SER A 139 8.50 9.07 2.06
CA SER A 139 8.17 9.38 3.47
C SER A 139 6.68 9.14 3.77
N GLU A 140 5.84 9.08 2.73
CA GLU A 140 4.39 8.95 2.84
C GLU A 140 3.91 7.49 2.76
N TYR A 141 3.49 6.97 3.92
CA TYR A 141 2.94 5.63 4.10
C TYR A 141 1.83 5.24 3.09
N ASN A 142 0.93 6.17 2.75
CA ASN A 142 -0.18 5.90 1.82
C ASN A 142 0.32 5.51 0.42
N MET A 143 1.40 6.13 -0.03
CA MET A 143 1.98 5.81 -1.32
C MET A 143 2.67 4.43 -1.27
N ILE A 144 3.30 4.08 -0.15
CA ILE A 144 3.82 2.71 0.01
C ILE A 144 2.68 1.70 -0.09
N TRP A 145 1.57 1.89 0.63
CA TRP A 145 0.39 1.01 0.54
C TRP A 145 -0.16 0.86 -0.86
N TYR A 146 -0.22 1.96 -1.62
CA TYR A 146 -0.63 1.90 -3.02
C TYR A 146 0.21 0.90 -3.83
N PHE A 147 1.54 0.85 -3.62
CA PHE A 147 2.38 -0.15 -4.30
C PHE A 147 2.08 -1.60 -3.88
N PHE A 148 1.72 -1.82 -2.62
CA PHE A 148 1.33 -3.15 -2.13
C PHE A 148 -0.03 -3.57 -2.70
N ASP A 149 -1.04 -2.69 -2.63
CA ASP A 149 -2.42 -3.00 -3.02
C ASP A 149 -2.57 -3.23 -4.52
N GLU A 150 -1.85 -2.45 -5.34
CA GLU A 150 -1.86 -2.57 -6.80
C GLU A 150 -0.98 -3.71 -7.34
N GLY A 151 -0.39 -4.53 -6.45
CA GLY A 151 0.40 -5.71 -6.80
C GLY A 151 1.74 -5.40 -7.48
N TYR A 152 2.33 -4.22 -7.25
CA TYR A 152 3.63 -3.88 -7.85
C TYR A 152 4.76 -4.78 -7.32
N LEU A 153 4.65 -5.28 -6.10
CA LEU A 153 5.63 -6.19 -5.51
C LEU A 153 5.65 -7.58 -6.15
N ASP A 154 4.62 -7.93 -6.92
CA ASP A 154 4.56 -9.21 -7.64
C ASP A 154 5.56 -9.26 -8.81
N TYR A 155 6.05 -8.10 -9.25
CA TYR A 155 7.09 -8.00 -10.28
C TYR A 155 8.50 -8.26 -9.73
N LEU A 156 8.67 -8.22 -8.41
CA LEU A 156 9.92 -8.54 -7.74
C LEU A 156 10.00 -10.05 -7.47
N ASP A 157 11.20 -10.62 -7.49
CA ASP A 157 11.41 -11.98 -6.97
C ASP A 157 11.56 -11.98 -5.44
N ASP A 158 11.73 -13.18 -4.87
CA ASP A 158 11.85 -13.33 -3.42
C ASP A 158 13.07 -12.62 -2.85
N GLU A 159 14.21 -12.64 -3.55
CA GLU A 159 15.45 -12.02 -3.08
C GLU A 159 15.34 -10.49 -3.13
N GLU A 160 14.81 -9.95 -4.23
CA GLU A 160 14.55 -8.53 -4.42
C GLU A 160 13.55 -8.00 -3.38
N ARG A 161 12.45 -8.73 -3.13
CA ARG A 161 11.49 -8.38 -2.06
C ARG A 161 12.16 -8.37 -0.69
N ASN A 162 12.92 -9.41 -0.36
CA ASN A 162 13.60 -9.50 0.93
C ASN A 162 14.58 -8.35 1.13
N SER A 163 15.34 -7.99 0.09
CA SER A 163 16.25 -6.83 0.13
C SER A 163 15.48 -5.53 0.36
N LEU A 164 14.40 -5.30 -0.39
CA LEU A 164 13.54 -4.13 -0.23
C LEU A 164 12.97 -4.03 1.20
N PHE A 165 12.49 -5.14 1.73
CA PHE A 165 11.92 -5.22 3.07
C PHE A 165 12.96 -4.98 4.17
N ARG A 166 14.21 -5.42 3.98
CA ARG A 166 15.31 -5.09 4.90
C ARG A 166 15.64 -3.60 4.90
N GLU A 167 15.70 -2.97 3.74
CA GLU A 167 15.93 -1.53 3.64
C GLU A 167 14.81 -0.73 4.30
N LEU A 168 13.56 -1.13 4.06
CA LEU A 168 12.40 -0.56 4.77
C LEU A 168 12.54 -0.75 6.27
N PHE A 169 12.90 -1.94 6.74
CA PHE A 169 13.13 -2.22 8.15
C PHE A 169 14.19 -1.30 8.76
N ILE A 170 15.35 -1.13 8.11
CA ILE A 170 16.40 -0.20 8.55
C ILE A 170 15.83 1.21 8.63
N LYS A 171 15.11 1.67 7.60
CA LYS A 171 14.50 3.00 7.59
C LYS A 171 13.49 3.18 8.72
N ALA A 172 12.62 2.19 8.96
CA ALA A 172 11.62 2.20 10.03
C ALA A 172 12.24 2.36 11.42
N THR A 173 13.38 1.70 11.63
CA THR A 173 14.03 1.66 12.93
C THR A 173 14.72 2.99 13.27
N ASN A 174 15.15 3.69 12.21
CA ASN A 174 15.72 5.04 12.25
C ASN A 174 14.64 6.13 12.27
N ASP A 175 13.51 5.94 11.56
CA ASP A 175 12.40 6.88 11.48
C ASP A 175 11.48 6.73 12.70
N ALA A 176 11.21 7.82 13.42
CA ALA A 176 10.39 7.82 14.62
C ALA A 176 8.89 7.52 14.38
N SER A 177 8.45 7.40 13.13
CA SER A 177 7.03 7.29 12.78
C SER A 177 6.43 5.90 13.02
N LEU A 178 5.41 5.86 13.89
CA LEU A 178 4.64 4.65 14.23
C LEU A 178 3.95 4.01 13.02
N LYS A 179 3.57 4.82 12.03
CA LYS A 179 2.96 4.36 10.78
C LYS A 179 3.85 3.36 10.03
N PHE A 180 5.17 3.52 10.11
CA PHE A 180 6.07 2.61 9.42
C PHE A 180 6.13 1.23 10.10
N LEU A 181 5.99 1.18 11.43
CA LEU A 181 5.89 -0.08 12.16
C LEU A 181 4.61 -0.83 11.79
N ASP A 182 3.47 -0.14 11.65
CA ASP A 182 2.21 -0.75 11.16
C ASP A 182 2.39 -1.40 9.78
N LEU A 183 3.15 -0.78 8.87
CA LEU A 183 3.49 -1.37 7.56
C LEU A 183 4.27 -2.68 7.72
N LEU A 184 5.28 -2.69 8.60
CA LEU A 184 6.11 -3.87 8.81
C LEU A 184 5.30 -5.02 9.43
N PHE A 185 4.34 -4.72 10.30
CA PHE A 185 3.45 -5.70 10.91
C PHE A 185 2.30 -6.16 10.00
N ALA A 186 2.08 -5.51 8.85
CA ALA A 186 1.21 -6.00 7.79
C ALA A 186 1.84 -7.24 7.12
N ASN A 187 1.80 -8.37 7.83
CA ASN A 187 2.05 -9.78 7.49
C ASN A 187 3.12 -10.13 6.43
N SER A 188 3.12 -9.58 5.21
CA SER A 188 4.10 -9.92 4.16
C SER A 188 5.53 -9.51 4.52
N VAL A 189 5.72 -8.31 5.09
CA VAL A 189 7.05 -7.80 5.48
C VAL A 189 7.55 -8.48 6.74
N PHE A 190 6.72 -8.61 7.78
CA PHE A 190 7.10 -9.32 8.99
C PHE A 190 7.53 -10.77 8.69
N ASN A 191 6.84 -11.45 7.78
CA ASN A 191 7.15 -12.84 7.42
C ASN A 191 8.42 -12.99 6.57
N SER A 192 8.91 -11.95 5.90
CA SER A 192 10.18 -12.00 5.16
C SER A 192 11.42 -11.80 6.05
N LEU A 193 11.25 -11.17 7.21
CA LEU A 193 12.34 -10.95 8.15
C LEU A 193 12.81 -12.26 8.77
N ASN A 194 14.12 -12.36 9.04
CA ASN A 194 14.67 -13.46 9.81
C ASN A 194 14.38 -13.30 11.31
N THR A 195 14.73 -14.29 12.13
CA THR A 195 14.40 -14.27 13.57
C THR A 195 15.02 -13.08 14.30
N GLU A 196 16.29 -12.76 14.01
CA GLU A 196 17.02 -11.66 14.65
C GLU A 196 16.46 -10.29 14.25
N GLU A 197 16.11 -10.11 12.98
CA GLU A 197 15.47 -8.88 12.48
C GLU A 197 14.09 -8.65 13.11
N ARG A 198 13.29 -9.72 13.25
CA ARG A 198 11.99 -9.65 13.94
C ARG A 198 12.16 -9.31 15.41
N ASP A 199 13.11 -9.96 16.09
CA ASP A 199 13.37 -9.71 17.51
C ASP A 199 13.80 -8.26 17.73
N TYR A 200 14.68 -7.72 16.88
CA TYR A 200 15.07 -6.30 16.93
C TYR A 200 13.89 -5.35 16.70
N LEU A 201 12.98 -5.65 15.75
CA LEU A 201 11.74 -4.87 15.59
C LEU A 201 10.91 -4.82 16.85
N PHE A 202 10.74 -5.97 17.50
CA PHE A 202 10.00 -6.04 18.74
C PHE A 202 10.68 -5.25 19.85
N ASP A 203 11.99 -5.39 20.02
CA ASP A 203 12.74 -4.66 21.05
C ASP A 203 12.61 -3.15 20.86
N ARG A 204 12.70 -2.65 19.63
CA ARG A 204 12.51 -1.22 19.31
C ARG A 204 11.08 -0.74 19.50
N LEU A 205 10.09 -1.57 19.17
CA LEU A 205 8.69 -1.27 19.44
C LEU A 205 8.45 -1.14 20.96
N ILE A 206 8.96 -2.09 21.75
CA ILE A 206 8.88 -2.08 23.21
C ILE A 206 9.59 -0.87 23.80
N GLU A 207 10.80 -0.55 23.35
CA GLU A 207 11.54 0.64 23.77
C GLU A 207 10.73 1.93 23.53
N ARG A 208 10.09 2.07 22.36
CA ARG A 208 9.25 3.24 22.05
C ARG A 208 7.96 3.30 22.87
N ILE A 209 7.34 2.16 23.14
CA ILE A 209 6.20 2.09 24.05
C ILE A 209 6.63 2.50 25.48
N ASN A 210 7.84 2.11 25.89
CA ASN A 210 8.41 2.44 27.20
C ASN A 210 8.80 3.92 27.34
N LEU A 211 9.22 4.57 26.25
CA LEU A 211 9.59 5.99 26.23
C LEU A 211 8.39 6.95 26.26
N GLY A 212 7.15 6.46 26.39
CA GLY A 212 5.95 7.31 26.51
C GLY A 212 5.59 8.07 25.24
N HIS A 213 6.21 7.75 24.10
CA HIS A 213 5.83 8.27 22.78
C HIS A 213 4.51 7.68 22.27
N PHE A 214 4.05 6.59 22.89
CA PHE A 214 2.64 6.25 22.94
C PHE A 214 2.04 6.97 24.15
N GLU A 215 0.98 7.76 23.96
CA GLU A 215 0.00 8.01 25.04
C GLU A 215 -0.79 6.72 25.33
N LEU A 216 -0.09 5.61 25.54
CA LEU A 216 -0.60 4.46 26.25
C LEU A 216 -0.49 4.82 27.72
N LYS A 217 -1.63 4.90 28.40
CA LYS A 217 -1.69 4.92 29.87
C LYS A 217 -1.12 3.60 30.40
N ASN A 218 0.20 3.53 30.43
CA ASN A 218 1.04 2.37 30.71
C ASN A 218 1.31 2.28 32.21
N GLN A 219 0.42 1.61 32.93
CA GLN A 219 0.79 0.98 34.21
C GLN A 219 0.86 -0.55 34.05
N THR A 220 0.08 -1.12 33.13
CA THR A 220 -0.06 -2.57 33.00
C THR A 220 0.91 -3.27 32.06
N LEU A 221 1.66 -2.56 31.21
CA LEU A 221 2.64 -3.19 30.31
C LEU A 221 4.00 -3.39 31.01
N PHE A 222 4.35 -2.50 31.94
CA PHE A 222 5.60 -2.52 32.69
C PHE A 222 5.67 -3.65 33.73
N GLU A 223 4.54 -4.03 34.34
CA GLU A 223 4.49 -5.18 35.27
C GLU A 223 4.57 -6.54 34.56
N ILE A 224 4.38 -6.58 33.23
CA ILE A 224 4.27 -7.84 32.46
C ILE A 224 5.63 -8.31 31.92
N LEU A 225 6.58 -7.40 31.71
CA LEU A 225 7.77 -7.66 30.88
C LEU A 225 9.07 -7.81 31.66
N GLU A 226 9.07 -8.27 32.92
CA GLU A 226 10.30 -8.69 33.62
C GLU A 226 10.99 -9.83 32.84
N ILE A 227 11.85 -9.48 31.87
CA ILE A 227 12.47 -10.39 30.90
C ILE A 227 13.97 -10.07 30.84
N GLU A 228 14.82 -11.06 31.14
CA GLU A 228 16.28 -10.90 31.09
C GLU A 228 16.92 -11.69 29.94
N THR A 229 16.23 -12.68 29.32
CA THR A 229 16.81 -13.53 28.27
C THR A 229 15.88 -13.96 27.11
N ARG A 230 16.48 -14.38 25.97
CA ARG A 230 15.82 -14.83 24.73
C ARG A 230 14.86 -16.03 24.89
N THR A 231 15.14 -16.95 25.82
CA THR A 231 14.29 -18.13 26.07
C THR A 231 13.05 -17.72 26.88
N GLU A 232 13.23 -16.82 27.85
CA GLU A 232 12.13 -16.23 28.59
C GLU A 232 11.19 -15.46 27.66
N PHE A 233 11.67 -14.77 26.62
CA PHE A 233 10.78 -14.06 25.69
C PHE A 233 9.81 -14.96 24.92
N ARG A 234 10.21 -16.18 24.52
CA ARG A 234 9.29 -17.12 23.85
C ARG A 234 8.22 -17.68 24.80
N GLU A 235 8.61 -17.98 26.02
CA GLU A 235 7.70 -18.43 27.09
C GLU A 235 6.79 -17.27 27.55
N GLN A 236 7.35 -16.07 27.65
CA GLN A 236 6.66 -14.83 27.98
C GLN A 236 5.76 -14.37 26.83
N ARG A 237 6.07 -14.63 25.56
CA ARG A 237 5.15 -14.35 24.43
C ARG A 237 3.87 -15.18 24.53
N ILE A 238 3.98 -16.44 24.92
CA ILE A 238 2.82 -17.29 25.23
C ILE A 238 2.09 -16.74 26.45
N LYS A 239 2.83 -16.36 27.51
CA LYS A 239 2.27 -15.75 28.72
C LYS A 239 1.56 -14.41 28.45
N ILE A 240 2.11 -13.55 27.59
CA ILE A 240 1.56 -12.27 27.16
C ILE A 240 0.33 -12.52 26.30
N LYS A 241 0.37 -13.47 25.36
CA LYS A 241 -0.82 -13.88 24.60
C LYS A 241 -1.93 -14.35 25.52
N GLU A 242 -1.62 -15.20 26.51
CA GLU A 242 -2.60 -15.68 27.48
C GLU A 242 -3.07 -14.56 28.44
N LEU A 243 -2.21 -13.64 28.85
CA LEU A 243 -2.58 -12.48 29.67
C LEU A 243 -3.46 -11.48 28.90
N ILE A 244 -3.17 -11.22 27.63
CA ILE A 244 -4.00 -10.40 26.73
C ILE A 244 -5.36 -11.08 26.56
N LYS A 245 -5.37 -12.40 26.30
CA LYS A 245 -6.60 -13.19 26.18
C LYS A 245 -7.42 -13.19 27.48
N GLU A 246 -6.79 -13.37 28.64
CA GLU A 246 -7.45 -13.26 29.95
C GLU A 246 -8.02 -11.86 30.18
N LYS A 247 -7.27 -10.80 29.86
CA LYS A 247 -7.74 -9.42 30.02
C LYS A 247 -8.88 -9.08 29.06
N ILE A 248 -8.84 -9.56 27.83
CA ILE A 248 -9.95 -9.45 26.85
C ILE A 248 -11.21 -10.11 27.39
N ILE A 249 -11.07 -11.34 27.90
CA ILE A 249 -12.20 -12.08 28.49
C ILE A 249 -12.74 -11.32 29.72
N ARG A 250 -11.86 -10.84 30.60
CA ARG A 250 -12.19 -10.24 31.90
C ARG A 250 -12.69 -8.79 31.81
N HIS A 251 -12.25 -8.01 30.81
CA HIS A 251 -12.53 -6.57 30.66
C HIS A 251 -13.17 -6.21 29.31
N SER A 252 -13.84 -7.18 28.70
CA SER A 252 -14.52 -7.06 27.40
C SER A 252 -15.27 -5.74 27.19
N ASN A 253 -15.94 -5.20 28.20
CA ASN A 253 -16.75 -3.98 28.04
C ASN A 253 -15.96 -2.65 27.99
N GLN A 254 -14.64 -2.63 28.23
CA GLN A 254 -13.85 -1.38 28.37
C GLN A 254 -12.72 -1.20 27.34
N LEU A 255 -12.42 -2.20 26.50
CA LEU A 255 -11.14 -2.29 25.78
C LEU A 255 -11.21 -2.10 24.25
N GLY A 256 -12.38 -1.80 23.67
CA GLY A 256 -12.62 -1.85 22.22
C GLY A 256 -11.61 -1.14 21.31
N ASN A 257 -11.00 -0.03 21.75
CA ASN A 257 -9.99 0.71 20.96
C ASN A 257 -8.55 0.26 21.20
N MET A 258 -8.22 -0.30 22.37
CA MET A 258 -6.85 -0.81 22.63
C MET A 258 -6.62 -2.15 21.93
N LEU A 259 -7.69 -2.92 21.67
CA LEU A 259 -7.56 -4.28 21.16
C LEU A 259 -7.13 -4.35 19.70
N SER A 260 -7.49 -3.36 18.88
CA SER A 260 -7.12 -3.33 17.45
C SER A 260 -5.63 -3.52 17.21
N GLU A 261 -4.78 -2.95 18.06
CA GLU A 261 -3.32 -3.01 17.92
C GLU A 261 -2.75 -4.40 18.26
N TYR A 262 -3.46 -5.18 19.09
CA TYR A 262 -3.00 -6.50 19.53
C TYR A 262 -3.58 -7.67 18.73
N LEU A 263 -4.70 -7.47 18.02
CA LEU A 263 -5.34 -8.53 17.21
C LEU A 263 -4.43 -9.02 16.07
N VAL A 264 -3.49 -8.18 15.63
CA VAL A 264 -2.50 -8.52 14.59
C VAL A 264 -1.63 -9.73 14.96
N PHE A 265 -1.46 -10.04 16.25
CA PHE A 265 -0.63 -11.15 16.73
C PHE A 265 -1.31 -12.52 16.74
N PHE A 266 -2.61 -12.58 16.41
CA PHE A 266 -3.41 -13.79 16.44
C PHE A 266 -3.77 -14.24 15.01
N SER A 267 -3.77 -15.55 14.82
CA SER A 267 -4.32 -16.22 13.63
C SER A 267 -5.84 -16.14 13.61
N GLY A 268 -6.45 -16.37 12.44
CA GLY A 268 -7.90 -16.43 12.32
C GLY A 268 -8.54 -17.48 13.24
N ASP A 269 -7.88 -18.62 13.47
CA ASP A 269 -8.33 -19.66 14.41
C ASP A 269 -8.28 -19.20 15.87
N GLU A 270 -7.22 -18.49 16.27
CA GLU A 270 -7.08 -17.94 17.62
C GLU A 270 -8.15 -16.87 17.87
N LEU A 271 -8.36 -15.96 16.91
CA LEU A 271 -9.39 -14.91 16.99
C LEU A 271 -10.81 -15.49 17.05
N GLU A 272 -11.11 -16.51 16.23
CA GLU A 272 -12.38 -17.23 16.27
C GLU A 272 -12.64 -17.79 17.67
N LYS A 273 -11.67 -18.53 18.23
CA LYS A 273 -11.79 -19.09 19.59
C LYS A 273 -11.99 -18.01 20.64
N MET A 274 -11.25 -16.90 20.54
CA MET A 274 -11.38 -15.77 21.47
C MET A 274 -12.76 -15.13 21.40
N LEU A 275 -13.29 -14.90 20.20
CA LEU A 275 -14.63 -14.35 20.02
C LEU A 275 -15.68 -15.23 20.71
N TRP A 276 -15.60 -16.56 20.54
CA TRP A 276 -16.52 -17.50 21.20
C TRP A 276 -16.36 -17.61 22.71
N GLN A 277 -15.21 -17.22 23.26
CA GLN A 277 -14.97 -17.14 24.71
C GLN A 277 -15.53 -15.85 25.33
N THR A 278 -15.97 -14.87 24.52
CA THR A 278 -16.70 -13.70 24.98
C THR A 278 -18.21 -13.99 25.14
N ASN A 279 -19.01 -12.99 25.51
CA ASN A 279 -20.48 -13.08 25.47
C ASN A 279 -21.06 -12.99 24.04
N PHE A 280 -20.22 -13.01 22.99
CA PHE A 280 -20.68 -13.02 21.61
C PHE A 280 -21.63 -14.18 21.31
N ASN A 281 -21.43 -15.35 21.91
CA ASN A 281 -22.34 -16.49 21.76
C ASN A 281 -23.79 -16.15 22.11
N LYS A 282 -24.01 -15.42 23.21
CA LYS A 282 -25.35 -14.97 23.63
C LYS A 282 -25.93 -13.99 22.62
N LEU A 283 -25.13 -13.05 22.10
CA LEU A 283 -25.57 -12.10 21.07
C LEU A 283 -25.94 -12.84 19.78
N TYR A 284 -25.08 -13.76 19.33
CA TYR A 284 -25.32 -14.63 18.19
C TYR A 284 -26.59 -15.50 18.34
N GLU A 285 -26.87 -15.99 19.55
CA GLU A 285 -28.05 -16.80 19.88
C GLU A 285 -29.34 -15.98 20.05
N SER A 286 -29.25 -14.72 20.45
CA SER A 286 -30.41 -13.84 20.66
C SER A 286 -30.77 -13.00 19.45
N ASP A 287 -29.82 -12.75 18.54
CA ASP A 287 -30.01 -11.88 17.38
C ASP A 287 -30.00 -12.66 16.05
N SER A 288 -31.18 -12.79 15.45
CA SER A 288 -31.35 -13.52 14.18
C SER A 288 -30.63 -12.86 12.99
N GLU A 289 -30.44 -11.55 13.03
CA GLU A 289 -29.84 -10.80 11.93
C GLU A 289 -28.32 -10.92 11.94
N ILE A 290 -27.70 -10.71 13.10
CA ILE A 290 -26.27 -10.99 13.32
C ILE A 290 -25.96 -12.43 12.92
N ARG A 291 -26.75 -13.39 13.40
CA ARG A 291 -26.59 -14.81 13.04
C ARG A 291 -26.62 -15.03 11.54
N ARG A 292 -27.59 -14.43 10.85
CA ARG A 292 -27.76 -14.58 9.40
C ARG A 292 -26.56 -14.03 8.65
N ILE A 293 -26.09 -12.81 8.96
CA ILE A 293 -25.00 -12.16 8.24
C ILE A 293 -23.65 -12.83 8.56
N PHE A 294 -23.38 -13.15 9.83
CA PHE A 294 -22.19 -13.89 10.26
C PHE A 294 -22.05 -15.22 9.52
N ASN A 295 -23.12 -16.02 9.43
CA ASN A 295 -23.08 -17.30 8.72
C ASN A 295 -22.87 -17.15 7.21
N LYS A 296 -23.41 -16.07 6.60
CA LYS A 296 -23.15 -15.77 5.19
C LYS A 296 -21.68 -15.47 4.94
N ASN A 297 -21.07 -14.58 5.74
CA ASN A 297 -19.65 -14.27 5.66
C ASN A 297 -18.78 -15.52 5.84
N LEU A 298 -19.01 -16.31 6.90
CA LEU A 298 -18.28 -17.57 7.13
C LEU A 298 -18.39 -18.55 5.97
N LYS A 299 -19.56 -18.65 5.33
CA LYS A 299 -19.76 -19.52 4.17
C LYS A 299 -18.92 -19.06 2.98
N LEU A 300 -18.84 -17.76 2.72
CA LEU A 300 -18.01 -17.19 1.66
C LEU A 300 -16.52 -17.42 1.93
N ILE A 301 -16.05 -17.11 3.15
CA ILE A 301 -14.67 -17.34 3.56
C ILE A 301 -14.30 -18.82 3.41
N LYS A 302 -15.15 -19.75 3.87
CA LYS A 302 -14.89 -21.20 3.74
C LYS A 302 -14.76 -21.68 2.30
N LYS A 303 -15.42 -21.04 1.32
CA LYS A 303 -15.22 -21.38 -0.10
C LYS A 303 -13.80 -21.08 -0.57
N LEU A 304 -13.17 -20.03 -0.03
CA LEU A 304 -11.79 -19.67 -0.38
C LEU A 304 -10.79 -20.73 0.04
N LYS A 305 -11.08 -21.53 1.07
CA LYS A 305 -10.16 -22.56 1.59
C LYS A 305 -9.65 -23.52 0.51
N ASN A 306 -10.54 -23.91 -0.42
CA ASN A 306 -10.20 -24.84 -1.49
C ASN A 306 -9.68 -24.16 -2.76
N ILE A 307 -9.92 -22.84 -2.91
CA ILE A 307 -9.55 -22.07 -4.11
C ILE A 307 -8.18 -21.42 -3.92
N ASN A 308 -7.97 -20.77 -2.76
CA ASN A 308 -6.76 -20.06 -2.42
C ASN A 308 -6.56 -20.11 -0.88
N PRO A 309 -5.78 -21.08 -0.36
CA PRO A 309 -5.55 -21.26 1.07
C PRO A 309 -4.89 -20.04 1.74
N LYS A 310 -4.00 -19.32 1.05
CA LYS A 310 -3.37 -18.11 1.58
C LYS A 310 -4.39 -16.98 1.75
N LYS A 311 -5.24 -16.77 0.73
CA LYS A 311 -6.35 -15.81 0.82
C LYS A 311 -7.35 -16.22 1.90
N TYR A 312 -7.65 -17.50 2.05
CA TYR A 312 -8.51 -18.00 3.13
C TYR A 312 -8.01 -17.58 4.52
N GLU A 313 -6.73 -17.79 4.83
CA GLU A 313 -6.17 -17.42 6.13
C GLU A 313 -6.22 -15.91 6.39
N PHE A 314 -5.93 -15.11 5.35
CA PHE A 314 -6.03 -13.66 5.41
C PHE A 314 -7.46 -13.19 5.70
N GLU A 315 -8.42 -13.64 4.90
CA GLU A 315 -9.84 -13.25 4.99
C GLU A 315 -10.46 -13.72 6.30
N LYS A 316 -10.06 -14.90 6.77
CA LYS A 316 -10.47 -15.43 8.07
C LYS A 316 -9.97 -14.52 9.19
N LYS A 317 -8.69 -14.14 9.18
CA LYS A 317 -8.12 -13.23 10.18
C LYS A 317 -8.85 -11.88 10.16
N PHE A 318 -8.96 -11.27 8.97
CA PHE A 318 -9.62 -9.97 8.79
C PHE A 318 -11.05 -9.97 9.32
N PHE A 319 -11.84 -11.00 8.96
CA PHE A 319 -13.22 -11.14 9.42
C PHE A 319 -13.33 -11.20 10.94
N PHE A 320 -12.56 -12.06 11.60
CA PHE A 320 -12.64 -12.19 13.06
C PHE A 320 -12.07 -10.98 13.79
N GLU A 321 -11.06 -10.32 13.22
CA GLU A 321 -10.51 -9.08 13.75
C GLU A 321 -11.55 -7.94 13.72
N ALA A 322 -12.20 -7.72 12.57
CA ALA A 322 -13.25 -6.73 12.41
C ALA A 322 -14.45 -7.01 13.35
N LEU A 323 -14.82 -8.28 13.49
CA LEU A 323 -15.86 -8.71 14.41
C LEU A 323 -15.55 -8.42 15.87
N ILE A 324 -14.33 -8.72 16.32
CA ILE A 324 -13.92 -8.44 17.69
C ILE A 324 -13.91 -6.93 17.95
N ARG A 325 -13.39 -6.13 17.00
CA ARG A 325 -13.38 -4.66 17.10
C ARG A 325 -14.79 -4.08 17.22
N SER A 326 -15.70 -4.54 16.37
CA SER A 326 -17.07 -4.00 16.29
C SER A 326 -17.98 -4.48 17.41
N TYR A 327 -17.81 -5.73 17.86
CA TYR A 327 -18.53 -6.28 19.01
C TYR A 327 -18.41 -5.38 20.25
N PHE A 328 -17.22 -4.83 20.51
CA PHE A 328 -17.00 -3.93 21.64
C PHE A 328 -17.51 -2.49 21.44
N LYS A 329 -17.80 -2.09 20.20
CA LYS A 329 -18.42 -0.80 19.88
C LYS A 329 -19.94 -0.84 19.98
N GLY A 330 -20.52 -2.05 19.94
CA GLY A 330 -21.93 -2.27 20.11
C GLY A 330 -22.56 -3.01 18.93
N LYS A 331 -23.82 -3.42 19.13
CA LYS A 331 -24.56 -4.22 18.17
C LYS A 331 -24.64 -3.58 16.78
N ASP A 332 -24.96 -2.29 16.72
CA ASP A 332 -25.21 -1.61 15.44
C ASP A 332 -23.95 -1.49 14.59
N THR A 333 -22.81 -1.12 15.20
CA THR A 333 -21.50 -1.10 14.53
C THR A 333 -21.09 -2.50 14.07
N MET A 334 -21.38 -3.52 14.88
CA MET A 334 -21.12 -4.91 14.50
C MET A 334 -21.94 -5.37 13.30
N LEU A 335 -23.20 -4.94 13.21
CA LEU A 335 -24.06 -5.23 12.08
C LEU A 335 -23.54 -4.54 10.80
N GLU A 336 -23.16 -3.27 10.91
CA GLU A 336 -22.59 -2.48 9.81
C GLU A 336 -21.30 -3.12 9.27
N ASP A 337 -20.34 -3.46 10.13
CA ASP A 337 -19.09 -4.11 9.71
C ASP A 337 -19.36 -5.49 9.07
N LEU A 338 -20.31 -6.26 9.62
CA LEU A 338 -20.74 -7.53 9.04
C LEU A 338 -21.32 -7.38 7.63
N GLU A 339 -22.06 -6.30 7.37
CA GLU A 339 -22.60 -6.01 6.04
C GLU A 339 -21.53 -5.52 5.06
N ILE A 340 -20.59 -4.68 5.52
CA ILE A 340 -19.45 -4.23 4.72
C ILE A 340 -18.62 -5.44 4.27
N ILE A 341 -18.28 -6.34 5.20
CA ILE A 341 -17.51 -7.54 4.87
C ILE A 341 -18.30 -8.46 3.92
N LEU A 342 -19.61 -8.55 4.08
CA LEU A 342 -20.44 -9.36 3.19
C LEU A 342 -20.42 -8.83 1.76
N LYS A 343 -20.50 -7.51 1.57
CA LYS A 343 -20.39 -6.88 0.25
C LYS A 343 -19.01 -7.06 -0.37
N TYR A 344 -17.95 -7.01 0.45
CA TYR A 344 -16.58 -7.24 0.01
C TYR A 344 -16.32 -8.68 -0.45
N LEU A 345 -16.91 -9.67 0.23
CA LEU A 345 -16.71 -11.09 -0.07
C LEU A 345 -17.59 -11.63 -1.22
N GLN A 346 -18.59 -10.88 -1.66
CA GLN A 346 -19.48 -11.22 -2.78
C GLN A 346 -18.85 -10.80 -4.11
#